data_AF-A0A942GIL1-F1
#
_entry.id   AF-A0A942GIL1-F1
#
_cell.length_a   1.000
_cell.length_b   1.000
_cell.length_c   1.000
_cell.angle_alpha   90.00
_cell.angle_beta   90.00
_cell.angle_gamma   90.00
#
_symmetry.space_group_name_H-M   'P 1'
#
loop_
_entity.id
_entity.type
_entity.pdbx_description
1 polymer ?
#
loop_
_entity_poly.entity_id
_entity_poly.type
_entity_poly.pdbx_seq_one_letter_code
_entity_poly.pdbx_strand_id
1 'polypeptide(L)'
;MNYLNELTANKEIFFKFMKEKYPIFFNSNIFFRDILYSIKSYFERKDKFLSYAQCEKLAIDYINYLENSSELKKVSNNAWKVNFFVNPVVSKVETVGKE
;
A
#
# COMPACT_ATOMS: atom_id res chain seq x y z
N MET A 1 -3.80 -13.46 14.29
CA MET A 1 -3.25 -12.15 13.91
C MET A 1 -3.97 -11.65 12.67
N ASN A 2 -4.47 -10.41 12.68
CA ASN A 2 -5.18 -9.88 11.52
C ASN A 2 -4.20 -9.06 10.66
N TYR A 3 -3.54 -9.72 9.70
CA TYR A 3 -2.57 -9.11 8.79
C TYR A 3 -3.15 -7.93 7.99
N LEU A 4 -4.47 -7.97 7.72
CA LEU A 4 -5.17 -6.88 7.06
C LEU A 4 -5.12 -5.61 7.92
N ASN A 5 -5.38 -5.73 9.23
CA ASN A 5 -5.30 -4.60 10.16
C ASN A 5 -3.89 -4.00 10.19
N GLU A 6 -2.84 -4.81 10.05
CA GLU A 6 -1.47 -4.30 10.00
C GLU A 6 -1.24 -3.46 8.75
N LEU A 7 -1.74 -3.90 7.59
CA LEU A 7 -1.64 -3.17 6.32
C LEU A 7 -2.49 -1.90 6.31
N THR A 8 -3.69 -1.92 6.87
CA THR A 8 -4.57 -0.75 6.91
C THR A 8 -4.08 0.29 7.92
N ALA A 9 -3.63 -0.14 9.10
CA ALA A 9 -3.06 0.76 10.11
C ALA A 9 -1.72 1.37 9.68
N ASN A 10 -0.92 0.65 8.90
CA ASN A 10 0.39 1.10 8.41
C ASN A 10 0.40 1.38 6.90
N LYS A 11 -0.75 1.81 6.36
CA LYS A 11 -0.96 2.01 4.91
C LYS A 11 0.12 2.89 4.27
N GLU A 12 0.47 4.01 4.89
CA GLU A 12 1.49 4.93 4.37
C GLU A 12 2.87 4.27 4.26
N ILE A 13 3.25 3.48 5.28
CA ILE A 13 4.51 2.73 5.30
C ILE A 13 4.50 1.67 4.21
N PHE A 14 3.39 0.95 4.05
CA PHE A 14 3.24 -0.06 3.02
C PHE A 14 3.34 0.53 1.61
N PHE A 15 2.65 1.64 1.32
CA PHE A 15 2.76 2.29 0.01
C PHE A 15 4.15 2.88 -0.24
N LYS A 16 4.84 3.38 0.80
CA LYS A 16 6.24 3.81 0.66
C LYS A 16 7.15 2.64 0.31
N PHE A 17 6.97 1.50 0.99
CA PHE A 17 7.69 0.26 0.68
C PHE A 17 7.43 -0.20 -0.76
N MET A 18 6.17 -0.20 -1.19
CA MET A 18 5.82 -0.51 -2.58
C MET A 18 6.48 0.46 -3.56
N LYS A 19 6.55 1.75 -3.23
CA LYS A 19 7.14 2.80 -4.09
C LYS A 19 8.64 2.61 -4.33
N GLU A 20 9.35 1.89 -3.47
CA GLU A 20 10.76 1.54 -3.69
C GLU A 20 10.94 0.64 -4.93
N LYS A 21 9.91 -0.15 -5.28
CA LYS A 21 9.96 -1.12 -6.38
C LYS A 21 9.01 -0.79 -7.54
N TYR A 22 7.91 -0.11 -7.27
CA TYR A 22 6.84 0.16 -8.23
C TYR A 22 6.51 1.66 -8.31
N PRO A 23 6.21 2.19 -9.50
CA PRO A 23 5.86 3.60 -9.67
C PRO A 23 4.44 3.91 -9.14
N ILE A 24 4.34 4.16 -7.83
CA ILE A 24 3.09 4.54 -7.16
C ILE A 24 3.05 6.04 -6.94
N PHE A 25 2.15 6.70 -7.66
CA PHE A 25 1.84 8.12 -7.53
C PHE A 25 0.39 8.36 -7.93
N PHE A 26 -0.12 9.56 -7.61
CA PHE A 26 -1.48 9.93 -7.97
C PHE A 26 -1.72 9.68 -9.47
N ASN A 27 -2.87 9.07 -9.81
CA ASN A 27 -3.27 8.75 -11.19
C ASN A 27 -2.46 7.61 -11.86
N SER A 28 -1.50 6.98 -11.17
CA SER A 28 -0.79 5.81 -11.69
C SER A 28 -1.64 4.53 -11.59
N ASN A 29 -1.29 3.53 -12.40
CA ASN A 29 -1.92 2.21 -12.35
C ASN A 29 -1.13 1.31 -11.41
N ILE A 30 -1.84 0.54 -10.59
CA ILE A 30 -1.31 -0.54 -9.77
C ILE A 30 -1.97 -1.85 -10.19
N PHE A 31 -1.17 -2.89 -10.36
CA PHE A 31 -1.65 -4.21 -10.72
C PHE A 31 -1.77 -5.11 -9.49
N PHE A 32 -2.66 -6.10 -9.58
CA PHE A 32 -2.89 -7.08 -8.51
C PHE A 32 -1.58 -7.75 -8.06
N ARG A 33 -0.75 -8.17 -9.03
CA ARG A 33 0.53 -8.83 -8.75
C ARG A 33 1.50 -7.94 -7.99
N ASP A 34 1.51 -6.64 -8.27
CA ASP A 34 2.40 -5.70 -7.58
C ASP A 34 2.04 -5.63 -6.10
N ILE A 35 0.74 -5.55 -5.79
CA ILE A 35 0.23 -5.59 -4.41
C ILE A 35 0.55 -6.94 -3.76
N LEU A 36 0.25 -8.04 -4.43
CA LEU A 36 0.51 -9.41 -3.95
C LEU A 36 1.98 -9.62 -3.56
N TYR A 37 2.91 -9.33 -4.48
CA TYR A 37 4.34 -9.52 -4.24
C TYR A 37 4.86 -8.53 -3.21
N SER A 38 4.31 -7.32 -3.16
CA SER A 38 4.66 -6.35 -2.11
C SER A 38 4.20 -6.80 -0.74
N ILE A 39 2.99 -7.34 -0.60
CA ILE A 39 2.50 -7.95 0.64
C ILE A 39 3.48 -9.05 1.08
N LYS A 40 3.81 -9.97 0.18
CA LYS A 40 4.75 -11.06 0.46
C LYS A 40 6.08 -10.52 1.00
N SER A 41 6.73 -9.64 0.24
CA SER A 41 8.03 -9.09 0.62
C SER A 41 7.98 -8.19 1.86
N TYR A 42 6.87 -7.49 2.11
CA TYR A 42 6.67 -6.66 3.30
C TYR A 42 6.64 -7.52 4.57
N PHE A 43 5.94 -8.65 4.54
CA PHE A 43 5.90 -9.58 5.67
C PHE A 43 7.18 -10.40 5.80
N GLU A 44 7.82 -10.78 4.70
CA GLU A 44 9.14 -11.44 4.72
C GLU A 44 10.21 -10.58 5.41
N ARG A 45 10.21 -9.26 5.19
CA ARG A 45 11.10 -8.31 5.90
C ARG A 45 10.82 -8.18 7.40
N LYS A 46 9.68 -8.72 7.87
CA LYS A 46 9.29 -8.77 9.28
C LYS A 46 9.38 -10.20 9.84
N ASP A 47 10.14 -11.08 9.19
CA ASP A 47 10.29 -12.49 9.54
C ASP A 47 8.97 -13.28 9.57
N LYS A 48 7.97 -12.81 8.80
CA LYS A 48 6.66 -13.46 8.66
C LYS A 48 6.52 -14.03 7.24
N PHE A 49 6.64 -15.35 7.13
CA PHE A 49 6.53 -16.05 5.86
C PHE A 49 5.08 -16.46 5.60
N LEU A 50 4.41 -15.74 4.70
CA LEU A 50 3.06 -16.08 4.24
C LEU A 50 3.13 -16.96 3.00
N SER A 51 2.25 -17.95 2.92
CA SER A 51 2.08 -18.75 1.71
C SER A 51 1.49 -17.90 0.57
N TYR A 52 1.65 -18.36 -0.68
CA TYR A 52 1.06 -17.67 -1.83
C TYR A 52 -0.46 -17.50 -1.67
N ALA A 53 -1.17 -18.56 -1.27
CA ALA A 53 -2.62 -18.51 -1.06
C ALA A 53 -3.04 -17.52 0.04
N GLN A 54 -2.24 -17.42 1.11
CA GLN A 54 -2.47 -16.42 2.16
C GLN A 54 -2.26 -14.99 1.65
N CYS A 55 -1.20 -14.76 0.87
CA CYS A 55 -0.93 -13.46 0.27
C CYS A 55 -2.04 -13.06 -0.71
N GLU A 56 -2.53 -14.00 -1.50
CA GLU A 56 -3.59 -13.75 -2.49
C GLU A 56 -4.88 -13.34 -1.83
N LYS A 57 -5.31 -14.09 -0.80
CA LYS A 57 -6.47 -13.72 0.01
C LYS A 57 -6.30 -12.33 0.63
N LEU A 58 -5.13 -12.07 1.22
CA LEU A 58 -4.83 -10.79 1.84
C LEU A 58 -4.85 -9.62 0.84
N ALA A 59 -4.31 -9.83 -0.36
CA ALA A 59 -4.29 -8.84 -1.42
C ALA A 59 -5.72 -8.49 -1.86
N ILE A 60 -6.59 -9.50 -2.02
CA ILE A 60 -8.00 -9.29 -2.35
C ILE A 60 -8.70 -8.48 -1.23
N ASP A 61 -8.54 -8.91 0.03
CA ASP A 61 -9.13 -8.22 1.18
C ASP A 61 -8.64 -6.76 1.29
N TYR A 62 -7.35 -6.53 1.05
CA TYR A 62 -6.74 -5.19 1.11
C TYR A 62 -7.19 -4.29 -0.04
N ILE A 63 -7.27 -4.82 -1.26
CA ILE A 63 -7.80 -4.09 -2.42
C ILE A 63 -9.25 -3.70 -2.18
N ASN A 64 -10.08 -4.64 -1.70
CA ASN A 64 -11.48 -4.34 -1.37
C ASN A 64 -11.58 -3.21 -0.33
N TYR A 65 -10.71 -3.19 0.68
CA TYR A 65 -10.65 -2.08 1.64
C TYR A 65 -10.30 -0.75 0.98
N LEU A 66 -9.31 -0.73 0.08
CA LEU A 66 -8.88 0.48 -0.64
C LEU A 66 -9.92 0.98 -1.66
N GLU A 67 -10.68 0.07 -2.28
CA GLU A 67 -11.80 0.42 -3.15
C GLU A 67 -12.95 1.04 -2.34
N ASN A 68 -13.30 0.46 -1.19
CA ASN A 68 -14.34 0.99 -0.31
C ASN A 68 -14.00 2.37 0.28
N SER A 69 -12.71 2.64 0.50
CA SER A 69 -12.21 3.95 0.97
C SER A 69 -11.98 4.96 -0.17
N SER A 70 -12.31 4.62 -1.42
CA SER A 70 -12.12 5.46 -2.62
C SER A 70 -10.65 5.84 -2.92
N GLU A 71 -9.70 5.09 -2.37
CA GLU A 71 -8.27 5.28 -2.59
C GLU A 71 -7.78 4.61 -3.87
N LEU A 72 -8.40 3.48 -4.22
CA LEU A 72 -8.20 2.81 -5.50
C LEU A 72 -9.50 2.82 -6.30
N LYS A 73 -9.40 3.21 -7.57
CA LYS A 73 -10.50 3.11 -8.52
C LYS A 73 -10.24 1.96 -9.47
N LYS A 74 -11.12 0.95 -9.49
CA LYS A 74 -11.01 -0.16 -10.45
C LYS A 74 -11.00 0.35 -11.89
N VAL A 75 -10.01 -0.11 -12.65
CA VAL A 75 -9.88 0.17 -14.10
C VAL A 75 -10.19 -1.09 -14.90
N SER A 76 -9.73 -2.25 -14.41
CA SER A 76 -9.94 -3.55 -15.04
C SER A 76 -9.98 -4.66 -13.98
N ASN A 77 -10.08 -5.92 -14.41
CA ASN A 77 -10.10 -7.06 -13.50
C ASN A 77 -8.80 -7.22 -12.68
N ASN A 78 -7.66 -6.73 -13.18
CA ASN A 78 -6.35 -6.92 -12.55
C ASN A 78 -5.59 -5.60 -12.30
N ALA A 79 -6.23 -4.45 -12.53
CA ALA A 79 -5.60 -3.15 -12.42
C ALA A 79 -6.53 -2.09 -11.82
N TRP A 80 -5.95 -1.28 -10.93
CA TRP A 80 -6.61 -0.18 -10.25
C TRP A 80 -5.79 1.09 -10.45
N LYS A 81 -6.49 2.22 -10.39
CA LYS A 81 -5.90 3.54 -10.48
C LYS A 81 -5.80 4.14 -9.10
N VAL A 82 -4.63 4.68 -8.79
CA VAL A 82 -4.35 5.39 -7.54
C VAL A 82 -5.08 6.72 -7.53
N ASN A 83 -5.87 6.96 -6.50
CA ASN A 83 -6.66 8.17 -6.32
C ASN A 83 -6.22 9.01 -5.09
N PHE A 84 -5.11 8.66 -4.47
CA PHE A 84 -4.54 9.42 -3.33
C PHE A 84 -3.16 9.99 -3.68
N PHE A 85 -2.81 11.08 -3.01
CA PHE A 85 -1.46 11.62 -3.06
C PHE A 85 -0.62 10.92 -1.99
N VAL A 86 0.40 10.18 -2.42
CA VAL A 86 1.48 9.75 -1.51
C VAL A 86 2.27 11.00 -1.20
N ASN A 87 1.88 11.75 -0.16
CA ASN A 87 2.70 12.85 0.30
C ASN A 87 4.06 12.27 0.72
N PRO A 88 5.18 12.79 0.22
CA PRO A 88 6.42 12.58 0.94
C PRO A 88 6.16 13.11 2.35
N VAL A 89 6.46 12.32 3.38
CA VAL A 89 6.47 12.81 4.75
C VAL A 89 7.54 13.91 4.78
N VAL A 90 7.12 15.13 4.45
CA VAL A 90 7.83 16.32 4.85
C VAL A 90 7.66 16.28 6.35
N SER A 91 8.69 15.83 7.04
CA SER A 91 8.91 16.19 8.42
C SER A 91 8.68 17.70 8.47
N LYS A 92 7.53 18.14 8.98
CA LYS A 92 7.37 19.53 9.38
C LYS A 92 8.40 19.72 10.48
N VAL A 93 9.59 20.14 10.08
CA VAL A 93 10.47 20.87 10.98
C VAL A 93 9.71 22.17 11.17
N GLU A 94 8.96 22.26 12.26
CA GLU A 94 8.54 23.55 12.80
C GLU A 94 9.83 24.34 13.05
N THR A 95 10.28 25.10 12.05
CA THR A 95 11.12 26.26 12.30
C THR A 95 10.24 27.26 13.03
N VAL A 96 10.21 27.13 14.35
CA VAL A 96 9.82 28.21 15.26
C VAL A 96 10.86 29.32 15.06
N GLY A 97 10.59 30.21 14.10
CA GLY A 97 11.25 31.50 14.02
C GLY A 97 10.84 32.29 15.24
N LYS A 98 11.72 32.31 16.25
CA LYS A 98 11.76 33.39 17.23
C LYS A 98 12.66 34.48 16.64
N GLU A 99 12.05 35.58 16.24
CA GLU A 99 12.68 36.90 16.19
C GLU A 99 11.77 37.89 16.92
#